data_AF-A0A936SPM9-F1
#
_entry.id   AF-A0A936SPM9-F1
#
_cell.length_a   1.000
_cell.length_b   1.000
_cell.length_c   1.000
_cell.angle_alpha   90.00
_cell.angle_beta   90.00
_cell.angle_gamma   90.00
#
_symmetry.space_group_name_H-M   'P 1'
#
loop_
_entity.id
_entity.type
_entity.pdbx_description
1 polymer ?
#
loop_
_entity_poly.entity_id
_entity_poly.type
_entity_poly.pdbx_seq_one_letter_code
_entity_poly.pdbx_strand_id
1 'polypeptide(L)'
;MTSASITSQIEPNRDTDYETLLANLQRRVDALQGPLFTVHRPGLYDIFLAHLPDDQVQYNTCSACRQFVRRYGNLVTIAEDGTIQSALWHEDDAPGIYKEPVTTLRLLVENAPVDGVFYDKATAWGQPVTGPWRHLAAQPPAALVFTRATQTPNQAWAEKAEDYRTLCRALADFTPEMLQTAVTLLRSESLYRSEKVLGVAEWLQQLHARRADTKHQILRDTLTWRAVATAPAGYCHPRSSMIGTLLDDIAAGMPYDDIAGRFKAKMHPLQYQRPQAAPKAGNIAQAEKVVAQLDAAGALARRFARVEEIQALWRPTPPRRPAAGAADGVFSHLLPAAKQPAGVSIPPTTITWVKFRDTVLSQAERIECKIVHGHNTYAALVTAADPNAPPILQWDREEQRNPFSWYLYHNGSPGSAWNLHEGSWVSVTAVALQPNLWGEQPLNHQGQGVLFVLEGARDMRPASAGAGLFPECLKAEFHGVRATIEAYSKRATIADAEQASACGLILQKSNAVAWNAHVRVAMAGSTVEYQIDRWD
;
A
#
# COMPACT_ATOMS: atom_id res chain seq x y z
N MET A 1 -34.82 -64.93 -40.13
CA MET A 1 -34.61 -64.79 -38.67
C MET A 1 -33.34 -64.00 -38.48
N THR A 2 -33.48 -62.69 -38.33
CA THR A 2 -32.36 -61.76 -38.21
C THR A 2 -32.50 -61.11 -36.84
N SER A 3 -31.63 -61.50 -35.92
CA SER A 3 -31.53 -60.96 -34.57
C SER A 3 -31.16 -59.48 -34.64
N ALA A 4 -32.06 -58.60 -34.20
CA ALA A 4 -31.76 -57.20 -33.97
C ALA A 4 -31.04 -57.08 -32.61
N SER A 5 -29.76 -56.75 -32.64
CA SER A 5 -29.01 -56.29 -31.48
C SER A 5 -29.61 -54.97 -31.00
N ILE A 6 -30.19 -54.98 -29.80
CA ILE A 6 -30.60 -53.77 -29.10
C ILE A 6 -29.33 -53.13 -28.54
N THR A 7 -28.74 -52.21 -29.30
CA THR A 7 -27.79 -51.25 -28.75
C THR A 7 -28.61 -50.28 -27.89
N SER A 8 -28.54 -50.44 -26.57
CA SER A 8 -29.03 -49.43 -25.64
C SER A 8 -28.22 -48.15 -25.86
N GLN A 9 -28.77 -47.25 -26.68
CA GLN A 9 -28.35 -45.87 -26.69
C GLN A 9 -28.82 -45.28 -25.36
N ILE A 10 -27.87 -45.06 -24.45
CA ILE A 10 -28.09 -44.21 -23.28
C ILE A 10 -28.41 -42.82 -23.84
N GLU A 11 -29.69 -42.48 -23.96
CA GLU A 11 -30.09 -41.11 -24.20
C GLU A 11 -29.50 -40.25 -23.07
N PRO A 12 -28.99 -39.04 -23.36
CA PRO A 12 -28.58 -38.09 -22.34
C PRO A 12 -29.84 -37.57 -21.64
N ASN A 13 -30.43 -38.41 -20.80
CA ASN A 13 -31.47 -38.02 -19.87
C ASN A 13 -30.85 -36.96 -18.98
N ARG A 14 -31.50 -35.79 -18.90
CA ARG A 14 -31.02 -34.64 -18.12
C ARG A 14 -30.88 -35.07 -16.66
N ASP A 15 -29.67 -35.45 -16.26
CA ASP A 15 -29.34 -35.70 -14.86
C ASP A 15 -29.54 -34.37 -14.12
N THR A 16 -30.74 -34.22 -13.56
CA THR A 16 -31.20 -33.00 -12.90
C THR A 16 -30.41 -32.78 -11.61
N ASP A 17 -29.94 -33.86 -10.99
CA ASP A 17 -29.04 -33.81 -9.84
C ASP A 17 -27.68 -33.26 -10.27
N TYR A 18 -27.12 -33.72 -11.40
CA TYR A 18 -25.85 -33.19 -11.89
C TYR A 18 -25.92 -31.71 -12.29
N GLU A 19 -26.98 -31.28 -13.00
CA GLU A 19 -27.15 -29.85 -13.31
C GLU A 19 -27.29 -29.00 -12.03
N THR A 20 -27.98 -29.53 -11.02
CA THR A 20 -28.12 -28.86 -9.71
C THR A 20 -26.77 -28.78 -8.99
N LEU A 21 -25.96 -29.84 -9.03
CA LEU A 21 -24.60 -29.84 -8.49
C LEU A 21 -23.74 -28.75 -9.17
N LEU A 22 -23.79 -28.63 -10.50
CA LEU A 22 -23.04 -27.62 -11.24
C LEU A 22 -23.49 -26.19 -10.87
N ALA A 23 -24.80 -25.96 -10.76
CA ALA A 23 -25.33 -24.66 -10.38
C ALA A 23 -24.94 -24.27 -8.94
N ASN A 24 -24.97 -25.23 -8.00
CA ASN A 24 -24.56 -24.99 -6.62
C ASN A 24 -23.04 -24.78 -6.50
N LEU A 25 -22.24 -25.54 -7.25
CA LEU A 25 -20.78 -25.34 -7.34
C LEU A 25 -20.45 -23.91 -7.81
N GLN A 26 -21.12 -23.41 -8.85
CA GLN A 26 -20.92 -22.03 -9.31
C GLN A 26 -21.28 -21.03 -8.21
N ARG A 27 -22.42 -21.20 -7.53
CA ARG A 27 -22.84 -20.31 -6.43
C ARG A 27 -21.82 -20.29 -5.29
N ARG A 28 -21.23 -21.43 -4.95
CA ARG A 28 -20.15 -21.51 -3.96
C ARG A 28 -18.91 -20.73 -4.41
N VAL A 29 -18.50 -20.90 -5.67
CA VAL A 29 -17.36 -20.18 -6.23
C VAL A 29 -17.60 -18.67 -6.27
N ASP A 30 -18.81 -18.23 -6.61
CA ASP A 30 -19.20 -16.81 -6.59
C ASP A 30 -19.09 -16.19 -5.18
N ALA A 31 -19.32 -16.98 -4.13
CA ALA A 31 -19.25 -16.55 -2.75
C ALA A 31 -17.82 -16.52 -2.16
N LEU A 32 -16.81 -17.02 -2.89
CA LEU A 32 -15.44 -17.05 -2.41
C LEU A 32 -14.86 -15.63 -2.31
N GLN A 33 -14.19 -15.37 -1.19
CA GLN A 33 -13.52 -14.09 -0.91
C GLN A 33 -12.13 -14.32 -0.34
N GLY A 34 -11.24 -13.36 -0.60
CA GLY A 34 -9.86 -13.40 -0.10
C GLY A 34 -8.99 -14.46 -0.79
N PRO A 35 -7.79 -14.73 -0.25
CA PRO A 35 -6.85 -15.68 -0.84
C PRO A 35 -7.37 -17.11 -0.78
N LEU A 36 -7.10 -17.88 -1.83
CA LEU A 36 -7.24 -19.32 -1.85
C LEU A 36 -5.91 -20.01 -1.54
N PHE A 37 -6.00 -21.20 -1.00
CA PHE A 37 -4.85 -22.01 -0.63
C PHE A 37 -4.98 -23.41 -1.23
N THR A 38 -3.86 -24.09 -1.37
CA THR A 38 -3.81 -25.50 -1.77
C THR A 38 -3.51 -26.38 -0.57
N VAL A 39 -4.10 -27.57 -0.56
CA VAL A 39 -3.72 -28.66 0.33
C VAL A 39 -3.21 -29.86 -0.47
N HIS A 40 -2.30 -30.64 0.12
CA HIS A 40 -1.78 -31.83 -0.55
C HIS A 40 -2.66 -33.06 -0.33
N ARG A 41 -3.67 -33.27 -1.18
CA ARG A 41 -4.47 -34.51 -1.19
C ARG A 41 -4.64 -35.06 -2.62
N PRO A 42 -3.79 -36.01 -3.06
CA PRO A 42 -3.95 -36.65 -4.38
C PRO A 42 -5.14 -37.61 -4.41
N GLY A 43 -5.61 -37.94 -5.62
CA GLY A 43 -6.61 -38.99 -5.83
C GLY A 43 -8.06 -38.61 -5.53
N LEU A 44 -8.38 -37.32 -5.29
CA LEU A 44 -9.74 -36.88 -4.96
C LEU A 44 -10.79 -37.36 -5.97
N TYR A 45 -10.49 -37.36 -7.27
CA TYR A 45 -11.47 -37.80 -8.26
C TYR A 45 -11.74 -39.30 -8.26
N ASP A 46 -10.73 -40.12 -7.97
CA ASP A 46 -10.94 -41.57 -7.85
C ASP A 46 -11.72 -41.89 -6.56
N ILE A 47 -11.52 -41.12 -5.50
CA ILE A 47 -12.31 -41.18 -4.27
C ILE A 47 -13.77 -40.76 -4.54
N PHE A 48 -13.97 -39.70 -5.33
CA PHE A 48 -15.31 -39.27 -5.75
C PHE A 48 -16.05 -40.41 -6.46
N LEU A 49 -15.40 -41.06 -7.44
CA LEU A 49 -16.00 -42.19 -8.16
C LEU A 49 -16.29 -43.38 -7.26
N ALA A 50 -15.39 -43.69 -6.32
CA ALA A 50 -15.54 -44.83 -5.41
C ALA A 50 -16.69 -44.69 -4.40
N HIS A 51 -17.22 -43.48 -4.19
CA HIS A 51 -18.36 -43.22 -3.30
C HIS A 51 -19.67 -43.02 -4.06
N LEU A 52 -19.69 -43.23 -5.37
CA LEU A 52 -20.93 -43.28 -6.15
C LEU A 52 -21.51 -44.70 -6.14
N PRO A 53 -22.83 -44.86 -6.36
CA PRO A 53 -23.41 -46.16 -6.64
C PRO A 53 -22.72 -46.85 -7.82
N ASP A 54 -22.54 -48.17 -7.75
CA ASP A 54 -21.76 -48.95 -8.74
C ASP A 54 -22.24 -48.74 -10.19
N ASP A 55 -23.56 -48.59 -10.39
CA ASP A 55 -24.17 -48.35 -11.69
C ASP A 55 -23.92 -46.93 -12.25
N GLN A 56 -23.50 -46.00 -11.39
CA GLN A 56 -23.25 -44.58 -11.74
C GLN A 56 -21.76 -44.29 -12.02
N VAL A 57 -20.84 -45.19 -11.66
CA VAL A 57 -19.39 -44.99 -11.78
C VAL A 57 -18.96 -44.79 -13.24
N GLN A 58 -19.43 -45.65 -14.15
CA GLN A 58 -19.05 -45.57 -15.57
C GLN A 58 -19.55 -44.29 -16.23
N TYR A 59 -20.78 -43.87 -15.92
CA TYR A 59 -21.36 -42.62 -16.43
C TYR A 59 -20.59 -41.39 -15.94
N ASN A 60 -20.14 -41.42 -14.69
CA ASN A 60 -19.39 -40.32 -14.08
C ASN A 60 -17.89 -40.35 -14.38
N THR A 61 -17.37 -41.37 -15.06
CA THR A 61 -15.95 -41.48 -15.43
C THR A 61 -15.64 -40.52 -16.59
N CYS A 62 -15.11 -39.34 -16.25
CA CYS A 62 -14.94 -38.23 -17.17
C CYS A 62 -13.53 -37.60 -17.06
N SER A 63 -12.84 -37.47 -18.19
CA SER A 63 -11.50 -36.85 -18.22
C SER A 63 -11.53 -35.34 -17.90
N ALA A 64 -12.55 -34.61 -18.36
CA ALA A 64 -12.71 -33.19 -18.07
C ALA A 64 -12.95 -32.93 -16.57
N CYS A 65 -13.87 -33.67 -15.96
CA CYS A 65 -14.12 -33.60 -14.52
C CYS A 65 -12.90 -34.03 -13.70
N ARG A 66 -12.18 -35.08 -14.11
CA ARG A 66 -10.91 -35.49 -13.49
C ARG A 66 -9.88 -34.36 -13.49
N GLN A 67 -9.74 -33.65 -14.61
CA GLN A 67 -8.80 -32.52 -14.71
C GLN A 67 -9.22 -31.34 -13.83
N PHE A 68 -10.52 -31.03 -13.77
CA PHE A 68 -11.06 -30.02 -12.86
C PHE A 68 -10.74 -30.35 -11.41
N VAL A 69 -11.11 -31.56 -10.94
CA VAL A 69 -10.87 -31.99 -9.56
C VAL A 69 -9.38 -32.05 -9.24
N ARG A 70 -8.53 -32.48 -10.18
CA ARG A 70 -7.07 -32.48 -9.98
C ARG A 70 -6.51 -31.08 -9.74
N ARG A 71 -7.03 -30.06 -10.44
CA ARG A 71 -6.50 -28.69 -10.38
C ARG A 71 -7.11 -27.87 -9.25
N TYR A 72 -8.43 -27.99 -9.04
CA TYR A 72 -9.18 -27.10 -8.15
C TYR A 72 -9.79 -27.84 -6.95
N GLY A 73 -9.85 -29.18 -6.97
CA GLY A 73 -10.47 -29.96 -5.89
C GLY A 73 -9.76 -29.87 -4.54
N ASN A 74 -8.49 -29.46 -4.54
CA ASN A 74 -7.67 -29.25 -3.34
C ASN A 74 -7.67 -27.80 -2.84
N LEU A 75 -8.59 -26.97 -3.30
CA LEU A 75 -8.65 -25.57 -2.89
C LEU A 75 -9.39 -25.42 -1.57
N VAL A 76 -8.83 -24.58 -0.71
CA VAL A 76 -9.39 -24.22 0.58
C VAL A 76 -9.31 -22.72 0.82
N THR A 77 -10.20 -22.24 1.68
CA THR A 77 -10.06 -20.95 2.37
C THR A 77 -9.58 -21.19 3.79
N ILE A 78 -8.97 -20.16 4.39
CA ILE A 78 -8.54 -20.19 5.79
C ILE A 78 -9.24 -19.04 6.51
N ALA A 79 -10.03 -19.36 7.54
CA ALA A 79 -10.69 -18.39 8.39
C ALA A 79 -9.72 -17.64 9.32
N GLU A 80 -10.19 -16.64 10.06
CA GLU A 80 -9.33 -15.83 10.94
C GLU A 80 -8.74 -16.62 12.11
N ASP A 81 -9.45 -17.61 12.63
CA ASP A 81 -8.95 -18.52 13.66
C ASP A 81 -7.99 -19.59 13.13
N GLY A 82 -7.81 -19.66 11.80
CA GLY A 82 -7.01 -20.67 11.12
C GLY A 82 -7.79 -21.92 10.71
N THR A 83 -9.12 -21.95 10.90
CA THR A 83 -9.97 -23.04 10.43
C THR A 83 -9.91 -23.15 8.91
N ILE A 84 -9.67 -24.37 8.41
CA ILE A 84 -9.66 -24.69 6.99
C ILE A 84 -11.08 -25.00 6.54
N GLN A 85 -11.51 -24.42 5.42
CA GLN A 85 -12.80 -24.72 4.80
C GLN A 85 -12.60 -25.06 3.33
N SER A 86 -13.28 -26.10 2.85
CA SER A 86 -13.23 -26.47 1.44
C SER A 86 -13.77 -25.34 0.56
N ALA A 87 -13.01 -24.95 -0.46
CA ALA A 87 -13.45 -23.92 -1.40
C ALA A 87 -14.56 -24.42 -2.34
N LEU A 88 -14.63 -25.73 -2.60
CA LEU A 88 -15.52 -26.31 -3.62
C LEU A 88 -16.56 -27.31 -3.08
N TRP A 89 -16.28 -27.98 -1.95
CA TRP A 89 -17.06 -29.16 -1.53
C TRP A 89 -17.86 -28.87 -0.27
N HIS A 90 -19.18 -29.08 -0.34
CA HIS A 90 -20.08 -29.01 0.80
C HIS A 90 -21.31 -29.88 0.56
N GLU A 91 -21.76 -30.58 1.59
CA GLU A 91 -22.88 -31.52 1.53
C GLU A 91 -24.19 -30.86 1.10
N ASP A 92 -24.42 -29.60 1.51
CA ASP A 92 -25.64 -28.86 1.16
C ASP A 92 -25.72 -28.47 -0.33
N ASP A 93 -24.59 -28.50 -1.05
CA ASP A 93 -24.55 -28.21 -2.48
C ASP A 93 -24.76 -29.45 -3.35
N ALA A 94 -24.69 -30.65 -2.74
CA ALA A 94 -24.63 -31.91 -3.45
C ALA A 94 -25.97 -32.67 -3.39
N PRO A 95 -26.72 -32.77 -4.50
CA PRO A 95 -27.99 -33.49 -4.56
C PRO A 95 -27.78 -35.00 -4.75
N GLY A 96 -28.78 -35.77 -4.32
CA GLY A 96 -28.92 -37.20 -4.64
C GLY A 96 -27.65 -38.02 -4.40
N ILE A 97 -27.22 -38.74 -5.43
CA ILE A 97 -26.07 -39.64 -5.42
C ILE A 97 -24.73 -38.93 -5.18
N TYR A 98 -24.66 -37.60 -5.36
CA TYR A 98 -23.42 -36.83 -5.23
C TYR A 98 -23.13 -36.41 -3.79
N LYS A 99 -24.10 -36.54 -2.87
CA LYS A 99 -23.97 -36.07 -1.48
C LYS A 99 -22.83 -36.76 -0.73
N GLU A 100 -22.76 -38.08 -0.78
CA GLU A 100 -21.71 -38.85 -0.10
C GLU A 100 -20.31 -38.57 -0.68
N PRO A 101 -20.08 -38.65 -2.01
CA PRO A 101 -18.80 -38.25 -2.61
C PRO A 101 -18.35 -36.85 -2.20
N VAL A 102 -19.21 -35.84 -2.31
CA VAL A 102 -18.85 -34.45 -2.00
C VAL A 102 -18.54 -34.27 -0.51
N THR A 103 -19.31 -34.90 0.38
CA THR A 103 -19.03 -34.89 1.83
C THR A 103 -17.66 -35.49 2.12
N THR A 104 -17.34 -36.62 1.50
CA THR A 104 -16.03 -37.28 1.65
C THR A 104 -14.89 -36.39 1.15
N LEU A 105 -15.05 -35.73 -0.01
CA LEU A 105 -14.03 -34.81 -0.52
C LEU A 105 -13.82 -33.62 0.42
N ARG A 106 -14.91 -33.03 0.95
CA ARG A 106 -14.82 -31.93 1.92
C ARG A 106 -13.98 -32.34 3.12
N LEU A 107 -14.34 -33.44 3.77
CA LEU A 107 -13.65 -33.92 4.98
C LEU A 107 -12.16 -34.18 4.70
N LEU A 108 -11.82 -34.78 3.56
CA LEU A 108 -10.42 -35.05 3.20
C LEU A 108 -9.60 -33.79 2.97
N VAL A 109 -10.20 -32.78 2.32
CA VAL A 109 -9.54 -31.52 1.99
C VAL A 109 -9.38 -30.65 3.24
N GLU A 110 -10.40 -30.56 4.10
CA GLU A 110 -10.37 -29.76 5.34
C GLU A 110 -9.41 -30.31 6.40
N ASN A 111 -9.08 -31.60 6.34
CA ASN A 111 -8.12 -32.24 7.25
C ASN A 111 -6.70 -32.40 6.67
N ALA A 112 -6.46 -31.90 5.45
CA ALA A 112 -5.14 -31.98 4.81
C ALA A 112 -4.28 -30.75 5.16
N PRO A 113 -2.94 -30.91 5.24
CA PRO A 113 -2.05 -29.78 5.49
C PRO A 113 -2.01 -28.82 4.30
N VAL A 114 -2.05 -27.53 4.60
CA VAL A 114 -1.87 -26.45 3.62
C VAL A 114 -0.44 -26.43 3.10
N ASP A 115 -0.27 -26.42 1.79
CA ASP A 115 1.04 -26.47 1.13
C ASP A 115 1.36 -25.24 0.26
N GLY A 116 0.43 -24.29 0.12
CA GLY A 116 0.69 -23.03 -0.57
C GLY A 116 -0.51 -22.12 -0.77
N VAL A 117 -0.23 -20.94 -1.34
CA VAL A 117 -1.24 -19.98 -1.79
C VAL A 117 -1.57 -20.25 -3.25
N PHE A 118 -2.84 -20.35 -3.60
CA PHE A 118 -3.29 -20.63 -4.95
C PHE A 118 -3.34 -19.37 -5.82
N TYR A 119 -2.81 -19.47 -7.04
CA TYR A 119 -2.91 -18.43 -8.07
C TYR A 119 -3.23 -19.07 -9.42
N ASP A 120 -4.17 -18.48 -10.16
CA ASP A 120 -4.49 -18.88 -11.53
C ASP A 120 -4.90 -17.67 -12.38
N LYS A 121 -4.55 -17.68 -13.66
CA LYS A 121 -4.97 -16.68 -14.66
C LYS A 121 -6.31 -17.03 -15.32
N ALA A 122 -6.77 -18.27 -15.15
CA ALA A 122 -7.98 -18.76 -15.80
C ALA A 122 -9.22 -18.00 -15.31
N THR A 123 -9.97 -17.41 -16.25
CA THR A 123 -11.30 -16.79 -16.03
C THR A 123 -12.44 -17.81 -16.11
N ALA A 124 -12.12 -19.06 -16.45
CA ALA A 124 -13.02 -20.20 -16.40
C ALA A 124 -12.22 -21.43 -15.91
N TRP A 125 -12.67 -22.01 -14.81
CA TRP A 125 -12.12 -23.23 -14.23
C TRP A 125 -12.78 -24.44 -14.86
N GLY A 126 -11.97 -25.34 -15.45
CA GLY A 126 -12.46 -26.54 -16.11
C GLY A 126 -12.93 -26.29 -17.54
N GLN A 127 -13.56 -27.31 -18.13
CA GLN A 127 -14.13 -27.26 -19.46
C GLN A 127 -15.63 -27.53 -19.32
N PRO A 128 -16.51 -26.53 -19.40
CA PRO A 128 -17.92 -26.69 -19.01
C PRO A 128 -18.71 -27.67 -19.89
N VAL A 129 -18.35 -27.77 -21.18
CA VAL A 129 -19.06 -28.60 -22.15
C VAL A 129 -18.08 -29.31 -23.10
N THR A 130 -18.35 -30.58 -23.42
CA THR A 130 -17.73 -31.33 -24.52
C THR A 130 -18.82 -32.06 -25.30
N GLY A 131 -19.13 -31.60 -26.52
CA GLY A 131 -20.25 -32.16 -27.29
C GLY A 131 -21.56 -32.01 -26.53
N PRO A 132 -22.33 -33.09 -26.30
CA PRO A 132 -23.56 -33.03 -25.50
C PRO A 132 -23.33 -33.07 -23.98
N TRP A 133 -22.10 -33.31 -23.53
CA TRP A 133 -21.78 -33.54 -22.12
C TRP A 133 -21.44 -32.25 -21.40
N ARG A 134 -21.98 -32.10 -20.19
CA ARG A 134 -21.60 -31.05 -19.23
C ARG A 134 -20.64 -31.61 -18.19
N HIS A 135 -19.80 -30.75 -17.63
CA HIS A 135 -18.73 -31.15 -16.73
C HIS A 135 -18.59 -30.19 -15.56
N LEU A 136 -17.91 -30.65 -14.50
CA LEU A 136 -17.46 -29.79 -13.41
C LEU A 136 -16.65 -28.62 -13.96
N ALA A 137 -17.18 -27.42 -13.80
CA ALA A 137 -16.57 -26.18 -14.19
C ALA A 137 -17.18 -25.03 -13.36
N ALA A 138 -16.43 -23.94 -13.22
CA ALA A 138 -16.92 -22.73 -12.57
C ALA A 138 -16.22 -21.49 -13.13
N GLN A 139 -16.85 -20.34 -13.04
CA GLN A 139 -16.22 -19.04 -13.30
C GLN A 139 -15.82 -18.40 -11.97
N PRO A 140 -14.51 -18.19 -11.69
CA PRO A 140 -14.10 -17.51 -10.47
C PRO A 140 -14.47 -16.02 -10.49
N PRO A 141 -14.77 -15.42 -9.33
CA PRO A 141 -14.81 -13.97 -9.19
C PRO A 141 -13.56 -13.29 -9.73
N ALA A 142 -13.71 -12.10 -10.34
CA ALA A 142 -12.59 -11.36 -10.93
C ALA A 142 -11.44 -11.10 -9.92
N ALA A 143 -11.76 -10.94 -8.64
CA ALA A 143 -10.79 -10.75 -7.56
C ALA A 143 -9.87 -11.97 -7.33
N LEU A 144 -10.27 -13.17 -7.76
CA LEU A 144 -9.46 -14.40 -7.65
C LEU A 144 -8.61 -14.66 -8.90
N VAL A 145 -8.84 -13.93 -9.99
CA VAL A 145 -8.06 -14.04 -11.22
C VAL A 145 -6.74 -13.30 -11.03
N PHE A 146 -5.63 -13.99 -11.26
CA PHE A 146 -4.30 -13.42 -11.11
C PHE A 146 -3.98 -12.43 -12.24
N THR A 147 -3.79 -11.15 -11.91
CA THR A 147 -3.62 -10.05 -12.89
C THR A 147 -2.24 -9.40 -12.91
N ARG A 148 -1.29 -9.80 -12.04
CA ARG A 148 0.03 -9.14 -11.97
C ARG A 148 0.81 -9.29 -13.29
N ALA A 149 1.28 -8.16 -13.83
CA ALA A 149 1.99 -8.12 -15.10
C ALA A 149 3.47 -8.57 -15.00
N THR A 150 4.11 -8.32 -13.86
CA THR A 150 5.54 -8.61 -13.64
C THR A 150 5.82 -10.04 -13.20
N GLN A 151 4.77 -10.83 -12.93
CA GLN A 151 4.89 -12.18 -12.37
C GLN A 151 3.97 -13.17 -13.09
N THR A 152 4.36 -14.45 -13.10
CA THR A 152 3.47 -15.56 -13.41
C THR A 152 2.85 -16.12 -12.12
N PRO A 153 1.74 -16.88 -12.19
CA PRO A 153 1.16 -17.53 -11.01
C PRO A 153 2.17 -18.41 -10.27
N ASN A 154 3.00 -19.15 -11.01
CA ASN A 154 4.05 -20.00 -10.43
C ASN A 154 5.14 -19.19 -9.73
N GLN A 155 5.52 -18.02 -10.26
CA GLN A 155 6.48 -17.13 -9.60
C GLN A 155 5.90 -16.55 -8.31
N ALA A 156 4.64 -16.13 -8.33
CA ALA A 156 3.95 -15.61 -7.13
C ALA A 156 3.77 -16.71 -6.06
N TRP A 157 3.43 -17.94 -6.47
CA TRP A 157 3.40 -19.09 -5.57
C TRP A 157 4.77 -19.37 -4.94
N ALA A 158 5.83 -19.39 -5.75
CA ALA A 158 7.18 -19.65 -5.28
C ALA A 158 7.69 -18.57 -4.30
N GLU A 159 7.37 -17.31 -4.57
CA GLU A 159 7.64 -16.19 -3.65
C GLU A 159 6.92 -16.41 -2.32
N LYS A 160 5.62 -16.73 -2.34
CA LYS A 160 4.86 -16.99 -1.10
C LYS A 160 5.35 -18.21 -0.33
N ALA A 161 5.84 -19.24 -1.02
CA ALA A 161 6.48 -20.37 -0.37
C ALA A 161 7.79 -19.96 0.35
N GLU A 162 8.57 -19.04 -0.22
CA GLU A 162 9.77 -18.53 0.45
C GLU A 162 9.45 -17.54 1.57
N ASP A 163 8.41 -16.70 1.41
CA ASP A 163 7.86 -15.86 2.47
C ASP A 163 7.51 -16.71 3.70
N TYR A 164 6.79 -17.82 3.50
CA TYR A 164 6.45 -18.76 4.56
C TYR A 164 7.69 -19.31 5.27
N ARG A 165 8.71 -19.77 4.53
CA ARG A 165 9.95 -20.28 5.12
C ARG A 165 10.68 -19.20 5.92
N THR A 166 10.79 -18.00 5.37
CA THR A 166 11.48 -16.88 6.02
C THR A 166 10.76 -16.47 7.30
N LEU A 167 9.44 -16.39 7.26
CA LEU A 167 8.62 -16.03 8.40
C LEU A 167 8.65 -17.10 9.49
N CYS A 168 8.60 -18.39 9.12
CA CYS A 168 8.74 -19.49 10.07
C CYS A 168 10.07 -19.46 10.83
N ARG A 169 11.20 -19.19 10.15
CA ARG A 169 12.50 -19.02 10.80
C ARG A 169 12.46 -17.85 11.79
N ALA A 170 11.98 -16.69 11.35
CA ALA A 170 11.91 -15.51 12.21
C ALA A 170 11.02 -15.72 13.46
N LEU A 171 9.87 -16.39 13.31
CA LEU A 171 8.98 -16.71 14.42
C LEU A 171 9.56 -17.75 15.38
N ALA A 172 10.57 -18.53 14.96
CA ALA A 172 11.29 -19.43 15.86
C ALA A 172 12.39 -18.69 16.64
N ASP A 173 12.97 -17.66 16.04
CA ASP A 173 14.12 -16.93 16.57
C ASP A 173 13.72 -15.77 17.50
N PHE A 174 12.60 -15.10 17.23
CA PHE A 174 12.16 -13.91 17.97
C PHE A 174 11.08 -14.26 18.99
N THR A 175 11.38 -14.10 20.27
CA THR A 175 10.45 -14.43 21.36
C THR A 175 9.36 -13.36 21.56
N PRO A 176 8.23 -13.69 22.21
CA PRO A 176 7.19 -12.72 22.55
C PRO A 176 7.70 -11.51 23.32
N GLU A 177 8.65 -11.72 24.24
CA GLU A 177 9.21 -10.67 25.09
C GLU A 177 10.04 -9.68 24.26
N MET A 178 10.84 -10.18 23.32
CA MET A 178 11.62 -9.34 22.40
C MET A 178 10.71 -8.47 21.54
N LEU A 179 9.64 -9.06 21.00
CA LEU A 179 8.64 -8.36 20.20
C LEU A 179 7.90 -7.31 21.02
N GLN A 180 7.52 -7.63 22.26
CA GLN A 180 6.88 -6.69 23.16
C GLN A 180 7.79 -5.50 23.47
N THR A 181 9.07 -5.72 23.77
CA THR A 181 10.03 -4.64 24.00
C THR A 181 10.22 -3.79 22.74
N ALA A 182 10.37 -4.40 21.56
CA ALA A 182 10.51 -3.68 20.30
C ALA A 182 9.28 -2.80 20.00
N VAL A 183 8.06 -3.33 20.16
CA VAL A 183 6.81 -2.57 19.99
C VAL A 183 6.73 -1.42 20.99
N THR A 184 7.07 -1.64 22.25
CA THR A 184 7.09 -0.57 23.27
C THR A 184 8.07 0.56 22.89
N LEU A 185 9.29 0.22 22.48
CA LEU A 185 10.28 1.21 22.02
C LEU A 185 9.77 1.99 20.80
N LEU A 186 9.20 1.31 19.80
CA LEU A 186 8.71 1.95 18.58
C LEU A 186 7.48 2.84 18.85
N ARG A 187 6.53 2.39 19.69
CA ARG A 187 5.33 3.16 20.09
C ARG A 187 5.65 4.38 20.95
N SER A 188 6.68 4.30 21.78
CA SER A 188 7.17 5.47 22.53
C SER A 188 7.75 6.56 21.62
N GLU A 189 7.92 6.24 20.33
CA GLU A 189 8.54 7.08 19.31
C GLU A 189 9.92 7.64 19.70
N SER A 190 10.61 6.93 20.61
CA SER A 190 11.96 7.28 21.10
C SER A 190 13.06 6.96 20.07
N LEU A 191 12.77 6.06 19.13
CA LEU A 191 13.66 5.70 18.02
C LEU A 191 13.40 6.60 16.80
N TYR A 192 14.49 7.02 16.13
CA TYR A 192 14.43 7.84 14.93
C TYR A 192 13.67 7.15 13.78
N ARG A 193 12.58 7.76 13.28
CA ARG A 193 11.71 7.21 12.21
C ARG A 193 11.05 5.88 12.59
N SER A 194 10.59 5.74 13.83
CA SER A 194 9.95 4.51 14.32
C SER A 194 8.69 4.12 13.52
N GLU A 195 7.99 5.09 12.93
CA GLU A 195 6.78 4.88 12.11
C GLU A 195 7.00 3.96 10.91
N LYS A 196 8.25 3.85 10.44
CA LYS A 196 8.63 2.98 9.31
C LYS A 196 8.73 1.51 9.67
N VAL A 197 8.83 1.20 10.97
CA VAL A 197 9.10 -0.15 11.48
C VAL A 197 7.99 -0.64 12.41
N LEU A 198 7.26 0.27 13.06
CA LEU A 198 6.20 -0.07 14.01
C LEU A 198 5.17 -1.06 13.44
N GLY A 199 4.69 -0.82 12.22
CA GLY A 199 3.65 -1.67 11.61
C GLY A 199 4.09 -3.13 11.41
N VAL A 200 5.34 -3.39 11.03
CA VAL A 200 5.84 -4.77 10.89
C VAL A 200 6.09 -5.43 12.24
N ALA A 201 6.51 -4.65 13.25
CA ALA A 201 6.69 -5.15 14.62
C ALA A 201 5.36 -5.59 15.25
N GLU A 202 4.33 -4.76 15.14
CA GLU A 202 2.98 -5.08 15.65
C GLU A 202 2.36 -6.26 14.91
N TRP A 203 2.49 -6.31 13.59
CA TRP A 203 2.00 -7.43 12.79
C TRP A 203 2.67 -8.75 13.20
N LEU A 204 4.00 -8.74 13.39
CA LEU A 204 4.76 -9.92 13.80
C LEU A 204 4.40 -10.35 15.23
N GLN A 205 4.21 -9.39 16.15
CA GLN A 205 3.75 -9.64 17.52
C GLN A 205 2.37 -10.30 17.54
N GLN A 206 1.41 -9.78 16.77
CA GLN A 206 0.06 -10.33 16.67
C GLN A 206 0.06 -11.76 16.10
N LEU A 207 0.88 -12.02 15.08
CA LEU A 207 1.02 -13.37 14.53
C LEU A 207 1.61 -14.33 15.55
N HIS A 208 2.61 -13.90 16.33
CA HIS A 208 3.19 -14.72 17.39
C HIS A 208 2.15 -15.05 18.47
N ALA A 209 1.35 -14.07 18.90
CA ALA A 209 0.29 -14.28 19.89
C ALA A 209 -0.74 -15.31 19.40
N ARG A 210 -1.28 -15.13 18.19
CA ARG A 210 -2.26 -16.06 17.59
C ARG A 210 -1.74 -17.48 17.45
N ARG A 211 -0.45 -17.66 17.13
CA ARG A 211 0.17 -19.00 17.06
C ARG A 211 0.39 -19.61 18.44
N ALA A 212 0.53 -18.80 19.49
CA ALA A 212 0.69 -19.26 20.87
C ALA A 212 -0.63 -19.70 21.51
N ASP A 213 -1.77 -19.18 21.03
CA ASP A 213 -3.12 -19.53 21.52
C ASP A 213 -3.53 -20.99 21.22
N THR A 214 -2.76 -21.69 20.39
CA THR A 214 -3.00 -23.11 20.06
C THR A 214 -1.74 -23.96 20.19
N LYS A 215 -1.95 -25.19 20.66
CA LYS A 215 -0.90 -26.22 20.73
C LYS A 215 -0.82 -27.08 19.45
N HIS A 216 -1.79 -26.94 18.55
CA HIS A 216 -1.86 -27.76 17.33
C HIS A 216 -0.96 -27.19 16.23
N GLN A 217 0.05 -27.97 15.83
CA GLN A 217 1.03 -27.56 14.82
C GLN A 217 0.39 -27.24 13.47
N ILE A 218 -0.58 -28.06 13.02
CA ILE A 218 -1.31 -27.82 11.76
C ILE A 218 -1.98 -26.44 11.79
N LEU A 219 -2.67 -26.09 12.88
CA LEU A 219 -3.34 -24.80 13.00
C LEU A 219 -2.34 -23.64 13.00
N ARG A 220 -1.19 -23.79 13.68
CA ARG A 220 -0.10 -22.80 13.63
C ARG A 220 0.44 -22.57 12.22
N ASP A 221 0.55 -23.64 11.44
CA ASP A 221 1.05 -23.57 10.06
C ASP A 221 0.02 -22.91 9.15
N THR A 222 -1.26 -23.25 9.30
CA THR A 222 -2.38 -22.62 8.60
C THR A 222 -2.51 -21.12 8.91
N LEU A 223 -2.37 -20.73 10.18
CA LEU A 223 -2.31 -19.32 10.59
C LEU A 223 -1.14 -18.58 9.92
N THR A 224 0.01 -19.25 9.78
CA THR A 224 1.20 -18.68 9.14
C THR A 224 0.99 -18.50 7.64
N TRP A 225 0.41 -19.50 6.95
CA TRP A 225 0.04 -19.39 5.54
C TRP A 225 -0.96 -18.27 5.28
N ARG A 226 -1.99 -18.13 6.12
CA ARG A 226 -2.93 -17.01 6.04
C ARG A 226 -2.21 -15.67 6.17
N ALA A 227 -1.32 -15.54 7.15
CA ALA A 227 -0.54 -14.33 7.36
C ALA A 227 0.35 -14.01 6.15
N VAL A 228 1.00 -15.00 5.55
CA VAL A 228 1.84 -14.83 4.34
C VAL A 228 1.03 -14.35 3.14
N ALA A 229 -0.18 -14.88 2.95
CA ALA A 229 -1.05 -14.50 1.84
C ALA A 229 -1.57 -13.06 1.94
N THR A 230 -1.76 -12.54 3.15
CA THR A 230 -2.33 -11.21 3.41
C THR A 230 -1.29 -10.18 3.89
N ALA A 231 -0.04 -10.57 4.07
CA ALA A 231 1.03 -9.69 4.54
C ALA A 231 1.26 -8.51 3.59
N PRO A 232 1.42 -7.28 4.11
CA PRO A 232 1.95 -6.18 3.34
C PRO A 232 3.33 -6.49 2.75
N ALA A 233 3.68 -5.82 1.65
CA ALA A 233 4.94 -6.05 0.95
C ALA A 233 6.14 -5.90 1.89
N GLY A 234 7.00 -6.91 1.92
CA GLY A 234 8.22 -6.94 2.74
C GLY A 234 8.04 -7.42 4.19
N TYR A 235 6.81 -7.62 4.69
CA TYR A 235 6.58 -7.99 6.10
C TYR A 235 6.99 -9.44 6.40
N CYS A 236 7.03 -10.31 5.39
CA CYS A 236 7.45 -11.71 5.54
C CYS A 236 8.98 -11.91 5.63
N HIS A 237 9.77 -10.83 5.59
CA HIS A 237 11.23 -10.90 5.68
C HIS A 237 11.81 -10.12 6.88
N PRO A 238 11.34 -10.37 8.11
CA PRO A 238 11.75 -9.58 9.28
C PRO A 238 13.26 -9.65 9.51
N ARG A 239 13.89 -10.82 9.34
CA ARG A 239 15.35 -11.04 9.50
C ARG A 239 16.22 -10.17 8.58
N SER A 240 15.77 -9.89 7.36
CA SER A 240 16.51 -9.06 6.39
C SER A 240 16.07 -7.60 6.41
N SER A 241 15.26 -7.21 7.39
CA SER A 241 14.69 -5.86 7.51
C SER A 241 15.17 -5.17 8.79
N MET A 242 14.77 -3.90 8.96
CA MET A 242 15.17 -3.14 10.15
C MET A 242 14.59 -3.69 11.46
N ILE A 243 13.41 -4.31 11.44
CA ILE A 243 12.87 -4.94 12.65
C ILE A 243 13.76 -6.10 13.12
N GLY A 244 14.34 -6.87 12.20
CA GLY A 244 15.27 -7.94 12.54
C GLY A 244 16.52 -7.42 13.25
N THR A 245 17.12 -6.33 12.74
CA THR A 245 18.26 -5.71 13.43
C THR A 245 17.89 -5.21 14.83
N LEU A 246 16.73 -4.55 14.99
CA LEU A 246 16.28 -4.07 16.29
C LEU A 246 16.09 -5.25 17.27
N LEU A 247 15.47 -6.33 16.81
CA LEU A 247 15.25 -7.53 17.64
C LEU A 247 16.57 -8.23 17.98
N ASP A 248 17.53 -8.29 17.06
CA ASP A 248 18.87 -8.83 17.33
C ASP A 248 19.62 -7.99 18.38
N ASP A 249 19.55 -6.66 18.29
CA ASP A 249 20.17 -5.76 19.27
C ASP A 249 19.49 -5.88 20.66
N ILE A 250 18.15 -6.07 20.70
CA ILE A 250 17.41 -6.40 21.95
C ILE A 250 17.82 -7.78 22.49
N ALA A 251 17.98 -8.78 21.62
CA ALA A 251 18.43 -10.13 21.99
C ALA A 251 19.79 -10.11 22.69
N ALA A 252 20.68 -9.26 22.18
CA ALA A 252 22.03 -9.09 22.71
C ALA A 252 22.07 -8.34 24.05
N GLY A 253 20.92 -7.85 24.55
CA GLY A 253 20.84 -7.10 25.81
C GLY A 253 21.55 -5.75 25.75
N MET A 254 21.63 -5.13 24.57
CA MET A 254 22.31 -3.85 24.41
C MET A 254 21.62 -2.72 25.19
N PRO A 255 22.37 -1.74 25.74
CA PRO A 255 21.81 -0.53 26.31
C PRO A 255 21.00 0.27 25.29
N TYR A 256 20.00 1.02 25.77
CA TYR A 256 19.12 1.82 24.92
C TYR A 256 19.89 2.78 23.98
N ASP A 257 20.89 3.50 24.49
CA ASP A 257 21.62 4.49 23.70
C ASP A 257 22.37 3.85 22.50
N ASP A 258 22.89 2.64 22.68
CA ASP A 258 23.56 1.88 21.62
C ASP A 258 22.56 1.40 20.56
N ILE A 259 21.40 0.88 21.01
CA ILE A 259 20.29 0.49 20.13
C ILE A 259 19.83 1.71 19.31
N ALA A 260 19.57 2.84 19.97
CA ALA A 260 19.12 4.06 19.34
C ALA A 260 20.14 4.60 18.32
N GLY A 261 21.43 4.58 18.66
CA GLY A 261 22.52 4.97 17.77
C GLY A 261 22.61 4.10 16.51
N ARG A 262 22.59 2.77 16.68
CA ARG A 262 22.64 1.82 15.56
C ARG A 262 21.39 1.89 14.68
N PHE A 263 20.22 2.01 15.30
CA PHE A 263 18.95 2.18 14.61
C PHE A 263 18.97 3.45 13.75
N LYS A 264 19.37 4.59 14.33
CA LYS A 264 19.50 5.87 13.63
C LYS A 264 20.49 5.79 12.45
N ALA A 265 21.63 5.13 12.63
CA ALA A 265 22.63 4.97 11.57
C ALA A 265 22.06 4.20 10.38
N LYS A 266 21.35 3.09 10.61
CA LYS A 266 20.74 2.28 9.54
C LYS A 266 19.52 2.94 8.90
N MET A 267 18.78 3.74 9.66
CA MET A 267 17.60 4.49 9.19
C MET A 267 17.96 5.84 8.53
N HIS A 268 19.25 6.13 8.37
CA HIS A 268 19.72 7.37 7.76
C HIS A 268 19.07 7.58 6.38
N PRO A 269 18.43 8.73 6.11
CA PRO A 269 17.60 8.94 4.91
C PRO A 269 18.37 8.89 3.58
N LEU A 270 19.70 9.05 3.61
CA LEU A 270 20.56 8.87 2.44
C LEU A 270 20.97 7.42 2.17
N GLN A 271 20.73 6.50 3.11
CA GLN A 271 21.20 5.11 3.06
C GLN A 271 20.04 4.10 3.06
N TYR A 272 19.04 4.31 3.93
CA TYR A 272 17.92 3.38 4.10
C TYR A 272 17.13 3.23 2.80
N GLN A 273 17.04 1.99 2.30
CA GLN A 273 16.42 1.64 1.00
C GLN A 273 16.94 2.43 -0.21
N ARG A 274 18.15 2.98 -0.12
CA ARG A 274 18.81 3.72 -1.20
C ARG A 274 20.08 2.99 -1.63
N PRO A 275 20.04 2.23 -2.74
CA PRO A 275 21.23 1.57 -3.26
C PRO A 275 22.34 2.59 -3.56
N GLN A 276 23.53 2.34 -3.02
CA GLN A 276 24.67 3.23 -3.20
C GLN A 276 25.53 2.85 -4.41
N ALA A 277 25.60 1.55 -4.70
CA ALA A 277 26.34 1.05 -5.86
C ALA A 277 25.58 1.35 -7.17
N ALA A 278 26.34 1.66 -8.22
CA ALA A 278 25.79 1.80 -9.56
C ALA A 278 25.10 0.50 -10.02
N PRO A 279 23.98 0.58 -10.76
CA PRO A 279 23.28 -0.60 -11.25
C PRO A 279 24.14 -1.38 -12.24
N LYS A 280 24.15 -2.71 -12.10
CA LYS A 280 24.78 -3.61 -13.07
C LYS A 280 23.94 -3.70 -14.35
N ALA A 281 24.55 -4.09 -15.48
CA ALA A 281 23.85 -4.23 -16.77
C ALA A 281 22.58 -5.11 -16.68
N GLY A 282 22.63 -6.21 -15.92
CA GLY A 282 21.45 -7.06 -15.68
C GLY A 282 20.33 -6.36 -14.90
N ASN A 283 20.65 -5.47 -13.96
CA ASN A 283 19.64 -4.69 -13.22
C ASN A 283 19.00 -3.62 -14.10
N ILE A 284 19.75 -3.05 -15.04
CA ILE A 284 19.23 -2.11 -16.04
C ILE A 284 18.29 -2.85 -16.99
N ALA A 285 18.71 -3.98 -17.57
CA ALA A 285 17.85 -4.78 -18.45
C ALA A 285 16.56 -5.25 -17.75
N GLN A 286 16.64 -5.62 -16.47
CA GLN A 286 15.45 -5.97 -15.68
C GLN A 286 14.55 -4.75 -15.43
N ALA A 287 15.12 -3.55 -15.22
CA ALA A 287 14.35 -2.31 -15.08
C ALA A 287 13.56 -1.99 -16.35
N GLU A 288 14.20 -2.06 -17.52
CA GLU A 288 13.53 -1.87 -18.81
C GLU A 288 12.37 -2.84 -18.99
N LYS A 289 12.58 -4.11 -18.64
CA LYS A 289 11.53 -5.13 -18.69
C LYS A 289 10.36 -4.82 -17.76
N VAL A 290 10.63 -4.42 -16.51
CA VAL A 290 9.59 -4.06 -15.54
C VAL A 290 8.81 -2.84 -16.01
N VAL A 291 9.49 -1.80 -16.50
CA VAL A 291 8.86 -0.59 -17.04
C VAL A 291 7.95 -0.94 -18.22
N ALA A 292 8.40 -1.78 -19.15
CA ALA A 292 7.58 -2.22 -20.28
C ALA A 292 6.38 -3.09 -19.85
N GLN A 293 6.57 -4.01 -18.90
CA GLN A 293 5.49 -4.87 -18.39
C GLN A 293 4.39 -4.09 -17.67
N LEU A 294 4.75 -2.97 -17.03
CA LEU A 294 3.82 -2.10 -16.29
C LEU A 294 3.29 -0.94 -17.14
N ASP A 295 3.67 -0.86 -18.42
CA ASP A 295 3.41 0.30 -19.29
C ASP A 295 3.81 1.64 -18.64
N ALA A 296 4.86 1.61 -17.82
CA ALA A 296 5.30 2.73 -16.99
C ALA A 296 6.33 3.63 -17.69
N ALA A 297 6.43 3.54 -19.01
CA ALA A 297 7.30 4.41 -19.79
C ALA A 297 6.84 5.86 -19.61
N GLY A 298 7.76 6.77 -19.33
CA GLY A 298 7.43 8.17 -19.03
C GLY A 298 6.90 8.43 -17.61
N ALA A 299 6.47 7.41 -16.86
CA ALA A 299 5.95 7.58 -15.48
C ALA A 299 7.02 8.10 -14.49
N LEU A 300 8.30 7.85 -14.78
CA LEU A 300 9.42 8.33 -13.97
C LEU A 300 9.76 9.80 -14.22
N ALA A 301 9.30 10.40 -15.32
CA ALA A 301 9.56 11.81 -15.61
C ALA A 301 8.70 12.69 -14.68
N ARG A 302 9.33 13.71 -14.09
CA ARG A 302 8.72 14.55 -13.04
C ARG A 302 8.73 16.00 -13.46
N ARG A 303 7.72 16.74 -13.05
CA ARG A 303 7.65 18.21 -13.17
C ARG A 303 7.29 18.84 -11.83
N PHE A 304 7.60 20.12 -11.65
CA PHE A 304 7.13 20.85 -10.47
C PHE A 304 5.60 20.89 -10.46
N ALA A 305 5.03 20.70 -9.26
CA ALA A 305 3.60 20.85 -9.05
C ALA A 305 3.25 22.34 -8.90
N ARG A 306 2.02 22.67 -9.29
CA ARG A 306 1.45 24.00 -9.12
C ARG A 306 0.47 24.02 -7.96
N VAL A 307 0.35 25.16 -7.30
CA VAL A 307 -0.47 25.33 -6.09
C VAL A 307 -1.95 25.02 -6.32
N GLU A 308 -2.47 25.20 -7.54
CA GLU A 308 -3.83 24.85 -7.92
C GLU A 308 -4.08 23.33 -7.99
N GLU A 309 -3.03 22.54 -8.14
CA GLU A 309 -3.11 21.07 -8.33
C GLU A 309 -3.13 20.29 -7.00
N ILE A 310 -2.81 20.95 -5.88
CA ILE A 310 -2.63 20.28 -4.59
C ILE A 310 -3.95 20.13 -3.83
N GLN A 311 -4.08 19.04 -3.07
CA GLN A 311 -5.17 18.87 -2.11
C GLN A 311 -4.91 19.73 -0.85
N ALA A 312 -5.36 20.98 -0.89
CA ALA A 312 -5.16 21.94 0.19
C ALA A 312 -6.18 21.77 1.33
N LEU A 313 -5.69 21.84 2.58
CA LEU A 313 -6.50 22.03 3.79
C LEU A 313 -7.00 23.47 3.91
N TRP A 314 -6.25 24.42 3.36
CA TRP A 314 -6.56 25.84 3.43
C TRP A 314 -5.99 26.60 2.24
N ARG A 315 -6.72 27.63 1.80
CA ARG A 315 -6.28 28.64 0.83
C ARG A 315 -6.72 30.02 1.34
N PRO A 316 -6.00 31.11 1.01
CA PRO A 316 -6.39 32.46 1.41
C PRO A 316 -7.80 32.80 0.95
N THR A 317 -8.55 33.49 1.82
CA THR A 317 -9.84 34.07 1.42
C THR A 317 -9.56 35.28 0.53
N PRO A 318 -10.09 35.34 -0.71
CA PRO A 318 -9.92 36.50 -1.56
C PRO A 318 -10.47 37.75 -0.84
N PRO A 319 -9.78 38.91 -0.92
CA PRO A 319 -10.31 40.13 -0.34
C PRO A 319 -11.70 40.39 -0.94
N ARG A 320 -12.70 40.58 -0.09
CA ARG A 320 -14.08 40.85 -0.50
C ARG A 320 -14.05 42.10 -1.40
N ARG A 321 -14.26 41.92 -2.71
CA ARG A 321 -14.50 43.07 -3.60
C ARG A 321 -15.67 43.85 -3.01
N PRO A 322 -15.55 45.18 -2.84
CA PRO A 322 -16.72 46.01 -2.58
C PRO A 322 -17.77 45.65 -3.63
N ALA A 323 -19.02 45.45 -3.22
CA ALA A 323 -20.11 45.17 -4.15
C ALA A 323 -20.07 46.23 -5.26
N ALA A 324 -20.14 45.81 -6.52
CA ALA A 324 -20.32 46.71 -7.65
C ALA A 324 -21.70 47.35 -7.51
N GLY A 325 -21.76 48.44 -6.73
CA GLY A 325 -22.97 49.11 -6.32
C GLY A 325 -22.60 50.30 -5.44
N ALA A 326 -22.72 51.49 -6.02
CA ALA A 326 -22.51 52.83 -5.43
C ALA A 326 -21.09 53.44 -5.57
N ALA A 327 -20.74 53.88 -6.80
CA ALA A 327 -20.16 55.21 -7.08
C ALA A 327 -19.82 55.33 -8.57
N ASP A 328 -20.69 55.99 -9.34
CA ASP A 328 -20.53 56.25 -10.79
C ASP A 328 -19.74 57.55 -11.04
N GLY A 329 -18.57 57.68 -10.39
CA GLY A 329 -17.72 58.87 -10.46
C GLY A 329 -16.40 58.59 -11.19
N VAL A 330 -15.85 59.58 -11.89
CA VAL A 330 -14.57 59.51 -12.61
C VAL A 330 -13.40 59.00 -11.74
N PHE A 331 -13.48 59.13 -10.41
CA PHE A 331 -12.47 58.68 -9.45
C PHE A 331 -12.85 57.40 -8.69
N SER A 332 -13.90 56.68 -9.08
CA SER A 332 -14.36 55.45 -8.43
C SER A 332 -13.35 54.29 -8.50
N HIS A 333 -12.35 54.41 -9.39
CA HIS A 333 -11.20 53.50 -9.50
C HIS A 333 -10.07 53.82 -8.49
N LEU A 334 -10.13 54.95 -7.79
CA LEU A 334 -9.18 55.30 -6.74
C LEU A 334 -9.65 54.73 -5.40
N LEU A 335 -9.09 53.58 -5.01
CA LEU A 335 -9.26 53.06 -3.65
C LEU A 335 -8.43 53.92 -2.69
N PRO A 336 -9.03 54.47 -1.60
CA PRO A 336 -8.25 55.07 -0.52
C PRO A 336 -7.23 54.06 0.01
N ALA A 337 -6.02 54.51 0.35
CA ALA A 337 -5.03 53.65 0.99
C ALA A 337 -5.66 52.97 2.22
N ALA A 338 -5.76 51.63 2.20
CA ALA A 338 -6.29 50.88 3.31
C ALA A 338 -5.39 51.12 4.53
N LYS A 339 -5.91 51.85 5.53
CA LYS A 339 -5.28 51.85 6.86
C LYS A 339 -5.39 50.43 7.39
N GLN A 340 -4.27 49.70 7.42
CA GLN A 340 -4.17 48.52 8.27
C GLN A 340 -4.53 48.98 9.69
N PRO A 341 -5.52 48.38 10.35
CA PRO A 341 -5.70 48.58 11.78
C PRO A 341 -4.36 48.28 12.43
N ALA A 342 -3.89 49.16 13.32
CA ALA A 342 -2.75 48.86 14.17
C ALA A 342 -3.17 47.66 15.05
N GLY A 343 -2.93 46.45 14.55
CA GLY A 343 -3.27 45.22 15.24
C GLY A 343 -2.58 45.21 16.59
N VAL A 344 -3.32 44.89 17.64
CA VAL A 344 -2.74 44.63 18.96
C VAL A 344 -1.82 43.41 18.79
N SER A 345 -0.52 43.60 18.91
CA SER A 345 0.47 42.53 18.85
C SER A 345 0.37 41.68 20.11
N ILE A 346 -0.37 40.58 20.04
CA ILE A 346 -0.43 39.56 21.09
C ILE A 346 0.90 38.77 21.03
N PRO A 347 1.55 38.46 22.18
CA PRO A 347 2.77 37.66 22.20
C PRO A 347 2.57 36.30 21.51
N PRO A 348 3.61 35.74 20.86
CA PRO A 348 3.51 34.48 20.14
C PRO A 348 2.95 33.36 21.02
N THR A 349 1.87 32.73 20.57
CA THR A 349 1.30 31.57 21.28
C THR A 349 1.91 30.29 20.73
N THR A 350 2.59 29.52 21.57
CA THR A 350 3.07 28.18 21.22
C THR A 350 1.88 27.24 21.05
N ILE A 351 1.83 26.51 19.95
CA ILE A 351 0.71 25.63 19.57
C ILE A 351 1.23 24.44 18.77
N THR A 352 0.57 23.30 18.89
CA THR A 352 0.91 22.12 18.08
C THR A 352 0.17 22.16 16.74
N TRP A 353 0.67 21.44 15.73
CA TRP A 353 0.04 21.47 14.40
C TRP A 353 -1.40 20.96 14.43
N VAL A 354 -1.69 19.87 15.15
CA VAL A 354 -3.06 19.34 15.29
C VAL A 354 -3.98 20.41 15.87
N LYS A 355 -3.57 21.06 16.96
CA LYS A 355 -4.36 22.14 17.57
C LYS A 355 -4.49 23.35 16.64
N PHE A 356 -3.41 23.76 15.96
CA PHE A 356 -3.45 24.86 14.98
C PHE A 356 -4.44 24.56 13.84
N ARG A 357 -4.38 23.36 13.27
CA ARG A 357 -5.29 22.89 12.22
C ARG A 357 -6.75 22.95 12.70
N ASP A 358 -7.02 22.41 13.88
CA ASP A 358 -8.39 22.21 14.35
C ASP A 358 -9.03 23.50 14.90
N THR A 359 -8.23 24.40 15.49
CA THR A 359 -8.77 25.61 16.15
C THR A 359 -8.49 26.91 15.41
N VAL A 360 -7.45 26.99 14.58
CA VAL A 360 -7.01 28.25 13.94
C VAL A 360 -7.21 28.23 12.43
N LEU A 361 -6.83 27.15 11.75
CA LEU A 361 -6.72 27.10 10.28
C LEU A 361 -8.05 27.37 9.57
N SER A 362 -9.16 26.87 10.10
CA SER A 362 -10.51 27.08 9.54
C SER A 362 -11.01 28.53 9.63
N GLN A 363 -10.45 29.34 10.54
CA GLN A 363 -10.82 30.74 10.76
C GLN A 363 -9.85 31.73 10.07
N ALA A 364 -8.75 31.22 9.51
CA ALA A 364 -7.70 32.06 8.94
C ALA A 364 -8.15 32.68 7.61
N GLU A 365 -8.05 34.01 7.49
CA GLU A 365 -8.29 34.74 6.24
C GLU A 365 -6.99 34.88 5.43
N ARG A 366 -5.87 35.16 6.12
CA ARG A 366 -4.52 35.22 5.57
C ARG A 366 -3.53 34.61 6.55
N ILE A 367 -2.55 33.89 6.03
CA ILE A 367 -1.43 33.35 6.80
C ILE A 367 -0.13 33.86 6.18
N GLU A 368 0.82 34.27 7.01
CA GLU A 368 2.19 34.63 6.63
C GLU A 368 3.16 33.78 7.46
N CYS A 369 4.24 33.30 6.85
CA CYS A 369 5.27 32.52 7.54
C CYS A 369 6.58 33.31 7.62
N LYS A 370 7.24 33.26 8.78
CA LYS A 370 8.55 33.90 8.97
C LYS A 370 9.65 33.04 8.38
N ILE A 371 10.48 33.64 7.53
CA ILE A 371 11.69 33.00 7.00
C ILE A 371 12.80 33.18 8.04
N VAL A 372 13.14 32.11 8.74
CA VAL A 372 14.20 32.16 9.77
C VAL A 372 15.59 32.10 9.13
N HIS A 373 16.59 32.65 9.81
CA HIS A 373 17.99 32.51 9.40
C HIS A 373 18.48 31.08 9.55
N GLY A 374 19.39 30.67 8.65
CA GLY A 374 20.02 29.35 8.70
C GLY A 374 19.21 28.27 7.96
N HIS A 375 19.50 27.01 8.26
CA HIS A 375 18.91 25.89 7.55
C HIS A 375 17.53 25.54 8.08
N ASN A 376 16.55 25.39 7.18
CA ASN A 376 15.22 24.91 7.48
C ASN A 376 14.75 23.88 6.45
N THR A 377 13.60 23.25 6.71
CA THR A 377 12.99 22.20 5.88
C THR A 377 12.14 22.81 4.77
N TYR A 378 12.77 23.55 3.87
CA TYR A 378 12.09 23.97 2.65
C TYR A 378 12.00 22.80 1.66
N ALA A 379 10.87 22.70 0.96
CA ALA A 379 10.53 21.58 0.10
C ALA A 379 9.75 22.02 -1.14
N ALA A 380 9.77 21.18 -2.17
CA ALA A 380 8.96 21.29 -3.36
C ALA A 380 8.08 20.05 -3.52
N LEU A 381 6.82 20.27 -3.93
CA LEU A 381 6.00 19.21 -4.48
C LEU A 381 6.30 19.03 -5.97
N VAL A 382 6.36 17.78 -6.40
CA VAL A 382 6.54 17.39 -7.79
C VAL A 382 5.46 16.38 -8.16
N THR A 383 5.10 16.34 -9.44
CA THR A 383 4.09 15.43 -9.98
C THR A 383 4.57 14.78 -11.26
N ALA A 384 3.79 13.85 -11.81
CA ALA A 384 4.12 13.20 -13.06
C ALA A 384 4.16 14.23 -14.20
N ALA A 385 5.21 14.17 -15.02
CA ALA A 385 5.29 15.02 -16.20
C ALA A 385 4.20 14.64 -17.21
N ASP A 386 3.97 13.34 -17.39
CA ASP A 386 2.83 12.82 -18.15
C ASP A 386 1.65 12.51 -17.21
N PRO A 387 0.51 13.24 -17.33
CA PRO A 387 -0.66 13.00 -16.49
C PRO A 387 -1.34 11.64 -16.78
N ASN A 388 -1.10 11.04 -17.95
CA ASN A 388 -1.68 9.75 -18.33
C ASN A 388 -0.82 8.56 -17.89
N ALA A 389 0.40 8.80 -17.39
CA ALA A 389 1.29 7.74 -16.96
C ALA A 389 0.69 6.93 -15.80
N PRO A 390 0.92 5.61 -15.76
CA PRO A 390 0.31 4.74 -14.76
C PRO A 390 0.86 5.02 -13.34
N PRO A 391 0.13 4.60 -12.30
CA PRO A 391 0.51 4.89 -10.92
C PRO A 391 1.77 4.13 -10.44
N ILE A 392 2.85 4.86 -10.11
CA ILE A 392 4.13 4.29 -9.62
C ILE A 392 4.39 4.46 -8.12
N LEU A 393 3.70 5.40 -7.47
CA LEU A 393 3.87 5.70 -6.04
C LEU A 393 2.93 4.82 -5.21
N GLN A 394 3.32 4.49 -3.97
CA GLN A 394 2.52 3.62 -3.08
C GLN A 394 1.13 4.16 -2.76
N TRP A 395 0.95 5.48 -2.79
CA TRP A 395 -0.33 6.16 -2.56
C TRP A 395 -1.06 6.55 -3.85
N ASP A 396 -0.51 6.24 -5.04
CA ASP A 396 -1.15 6.52 -6.34
C ASP A 396 -1.92 5.28 -6.83
N ARG A 397 -3.20 5.45 -7.18
CA ARG A 397 -4.12 4.38 -7.61
C ARG A 397 -4.81 4.74 -8.90
N GLU A 398 -5.18 3.74 -9.69
CA GLU A 398 -5.81 3.98 -11.00
C GLU A 398 -7.17 4.67 -10.85
N GLU A 399 -7.95 4.26 -9.86
CA GLU A 399 -9.28 4.79 -9.58
C GLU A 399 -9.25 6.17 -8.90
N GLN A 400 -8.14 6.49 -8.23
CA GLN A 400 -7.93 7.76 -7.54
C GLN A 400 -6.46 8.19 -7.67
N ARG A 401 -6.17 8.92 -8.74
CA ARG A 401 -4.82 9.38 -9.06
C ARG A 401 -4.27 10.31 -7.99
N ASN A 402 -3.08 9.98 -7.49
CA ASN A 402 -2.26 10.83 -6.63
C ASN A 402 -0.77 10.71 -7.00
N PRO A 403 -0.37 11.24 -8.17
CA PRO A 403 1.00 11.15 -8.65
C PRO A 403 1.98 12.10 -7.93
N PHE A 404 1.56 12.79 -6.87
CA PHE A 404 2.35 13.81 -6.21
C PHE A 404 3.36 13.21 -5.23
N SER A 405 4.56 13.77 -5.19
CA SER A 405 5.60 13.47 -4.22
C SER A 405 6.29 14.77 -3.80
N TRP A 406 7.23 14.69 -2.87
CA TRP A 406 7.97 15.85 -2.39
C TRP A 406 9.45 15.53 -2.24
N TYR A 407 10.28 16.57 -2.27
CA TYR A 407 11.67 16.46 -1.87
C TYR A 407 12.07 17.69 -1.04
N LEU A 408 13.08 17.48 -0.20
CA LEU A 408 13.82 18.53 0.50
C LEU A 408 15.31 18.17 0.52
N TYR A 409 16.15 19.16 0.77
CA TYR A 409 17.59 18.92 0.91
C TYR A 409 17.91 18.29 2.27
N HIS A 410 18.80 17.29 2.27
CA HIS A 410 19.30 16.68 3.50
C HIS A 410 19.99 17.74 4.37
N ASN A 411 19.75 17.71 5.68
CA ASN A 411 20.14 18.75 6.64
C ASN A 411 19.51 20.14 6.39
N GLY A 412 18.41 20.19 5.62
CA GLY A 412 17.73 21.43 5.29
C GLY A 412 18.53 22.35 4.37
N SER A 413 18.01 23.55 4.18
CA SER A 413 18.60 24.57 3.31
C SER A 413 18.22 25.97 3.78
N PRO A 414 19.01 27.01 3.46
CA PRO A 414 18.63 28.39 3.72
C PRO A 414 17.46 28.82 2.83
N GLY A 415 16.70 29.83 3.27
CA GLY A 415 15.58 30.38 2.49
C GLY A 415 16.01 30.91 1.12
N SER A 416 17.22 31.44 1.02
CA SER A 416 17.79 31.94 -0.25
C SER A 416 17.91 30.86 -1.33
N ALA A 417 18.07 29.58 -0.95
CA ALA A 417 18.06 28.46 -1.89
C ALA A 417 16.67 28.21 -2.51
N TRP A 418 15.63 28.85 -1.97
CA TRP A 418 14.23 28.69 -2.37
C TRP A 418 13.59 30.00 -2.84
N ASN A 419 14.41 30.99 -3.23
CA ASN A 419 13.94 32.33 -3.62
C ASN A 419 13.24 33.11 -2.48
N LEU A 420 13.64 32.83 -1.24
CA LEU A 420 13.08 33.49 -0.04
C LEU A 420 14.14 34.37 0.64
N HIS A 421 13.70 35.50 1.18
CA HIS A 421 14.57 36.41 1.91
C HIS A 421 14.51 36.12 3.41
N GLU A 422 15.64 35.85 4.05
CA GLU A 422 15.68 35.58 5.49
C GLU A 422 15.24 36.82 6.31
N GLY A 423 14.54 36.57 7.42
CA GLY A 423 13.95 37.60 8.27
C GLY A 423 12.61 38.16 7.78
N SER A 424 12.19 37.87 6.54
CA SER A 424 10.92 38.37 6.00
C SER A 424 9.72 37.54 6.47
N TRP A 425 8.53 38.13 6.36
CA TRP A 425 7.25 37.44 6.43
C TRP A 425 6.75 37.24 5.00
N VAL A 426 6.42 36.01 4.65
CA VAL A 426 6.00 35.61 3.30
C VAL A 426 4.59 35.06 3.36
N SER A 427 3.71 35.52 2.47
CA SER A 427 2.34 35.03 2.36
C SER A 427 2.31 33.53 2.10
N VAL A 428 1.40 32.83 2.77
CA VAL A 428 1.09 31.42 2.51
C VAL A 428 -0.03 31.36 1.47
N THR A 429 0.19 30.68 0.35
CA THR A 429 -0.78 30.55 -0.75
C THR A 429 -1.65 29.31 -0.64
N ALA A 430 -1.18 28.30 0.11
CA ALA A 430 -1.95 27.13 0.51
C ALA A 430 -1.30 26.44 1.71
N VAL A 431 -2.10 25.72 2.50
CA VAL A 431 -1.61 24.73 3.47
C VAL A 431 -2.12 23.36 3.04
N ALA A 432 -1.23 22.39 2.91
CA ALA A 432 -1.58 21.03 2.48
C ALA A 432 -0.81 19.99 3.30
N LEU A 433 -1.41 18.82 3.53
CA LEU A 433 -0.64 17.68 4.05
C LEU A 433 0.37 17.20 3.01
N GLN A 434 1.32 16.36 3.41
CA GLN A 434 2.16 15.64 2.47
C GLN A 434 1.32 14.72 1.55
N PRO A 435 1.73 14.52 0.28
CA PRO A 435 0.99 13.69 -0.69
C PRO A 435 0.61 12.30 -0.22
N ASN A 436 1.42 11.64 0.62
CA ASN A 436 1.10 10.31 1.15
C ASN A 436 -0.08 10.30 2.15
N LEU A 437 -0.54 11.47 2.59
CA LEU A 437 -1.68 11.65 3.49
C LEU A 437 -2.94 12.16 2.76
N TRP A 438 -2.90 12.26 1.43
CA TRP A 438 -4.03 12.70 0.62
C TRP A 438 -5.02 11.56 0.33
N GLY A 439 -6.23 11.93 -0.06
CA GLY A 439 -7.31 10.97 -0.36
C GLY A 439 -7.89 10.26 0.87
N GLU A 440 -8.59 9.16 0.62
CA GLU A 440 -9.35 8.42 1.65
C GLU A 440 -8.49 7.40 2.42
N GLN A 441 -7.31 7.05 1.89
CA GLN A 441 -6.45 6.00 2.43
C GLN A 441 -5.03 6.53 2.71
N PRO A 442 -4.86 7.40 3.72
CA PRO A 442 -3.57 8.00 4.05
C PRO A 442 -2.55 6.95 4.55
N LEU A 443 -1.33 7.02 4.04
CA LEU A 443 -0.22 6.14 4.42
C LEU A 443 0.66 6.80 5.49
N ASN A 444 0.19 6.80 6.74
CA ASN A 444 0.92 7.40 7.88
C ASN A 444 2.32 6.80 8.12
N HIS A 445 2.50 5.51 7.80
CA HIS A 445 3.79 4.84 7.89
C HIS A 445 4.83 5.41 6.90
N GLN A 446 4.40 6.17 5.89
CA GLN A 446 5.31 6.89 4.99
C GLN A 446 5.85 8.21 5.58
N GLY A 447 5.44 8.55 6.80
CA GLY A 447 5.75 9.80 7.49
C GLY A 447 4.53 10.72 7.52
N GLN A 448 4.56 11.69 8.42
CA GLN A 448 3.52 12.71 8.50
C GLN A 448 4.14 14.10 8.37
N GLY A 449 3.53 14.95 7.55
CA GLY A 449 4.01 16.30 7.34
C GLY A 449 2.94 17.23 6.81
N VAL A 450 3.13 18.53 7.05
CA VAL A 450 2.33 19.61 6.47
C VAL A 450 3.24 20.57 5.73
N LEU A 451 2.85 20.98 4.53
CA LEU A 451 3.50 21.99 3.72
C LEU A 451 2.71 23.30 3.82
N PHE A 452 3.40 24.36 4.25
CA PHE A 452 2.97 25.75 4.05
C PHE A 452 3.58 26.23 2.74
N VAL A 453 2.76 26.33 1.69
CA VAL A 453 3.19 26.80 0.37
C VAL A 453 3.38 28.31 0.43
N LEU A 454 4.58 28.78 0.08
CA LEU A 454 5.00 30.16 0.27
C LEU A 454 4.99 30.92 -1.07
N GLU A 455 4.45 32.13 -1.05
CA GLU A 455 4.41 33.01 -2.22
C GLU A 455 5.83 33.28 -2.75
N GLY A 456 6.04 33.05 -4.05
CA GLY A 456 7.32 33.25 -4.72
C GLY A 456 8.40 32.21 -4.42
N ALA A 457 8.13 31.22 -3.56
CA ALA A 457 9.09 30.15 -3.29
C ALA A 457 9.29 29.25 -4.51
N ARG A 458 10.55 29.01 -4.86
CA ARG A 458 10.97 28.09 -5.92
C ARG A 458 12.40 27.63 -5.69
N ASP A 459 12.70 26.36 -5.96
CA ASP A 459 14.08 25.87 -5.83
C ASP A 459 14.99 26.59 -6.81
N MET A 460 16.05 27.23 -6.29
CA MET A 460 17.05 27.95 -7.07
C MET A 460 18.20 27.04 -7.53
N ARG A 461 18.18 25.76 -7.15
CA ARG A 461 19.19 24.75 -7.51
C ARG A 461 18.54 23.43 -8.02
N PRO A 462 17.52 23.49 -8.90
CA PRO A 462 16.73 22.31 -9.29
C PRO A 462 17.56 21.23 -9.99
N ALA A 463 18.69 21.60 -10.63
CA ALA A 463 19.62 20.66 -11.24
C ALA A 463 20.27 19.68 -10.23
N SER A 464 20.30 20.03 -8.95
CA SER A 464 20.86 19.18 -7.88
C SER A 464 19.82 18.32 -7.16
N ALA A 465 18.52 18.56 -7.42
CA ALA A 465 17.42 17.84 -6.79
C ALA A 465 17.21 16.42 -7.37
N GLY A 466 17.77 16.15 -8.56
CA GLY A 466 17.45 14.95 -9.30
C GLY A 466 15.99 14.96 -9.79
N ALA A 467 15.35 13.78 -9.86
CA ALA A 467 13.93 13.66 -10.18
C ALA A 467 12.99 13.94 -8.99
N GLY A 468 13.50 14.05 -7.76
CA GLY A 468 12.64 14.06 -6.57
C GLY A 468 11.82 12.76 -6.40
N LEU A 469 12.32 11.64 -6.93
CA LEU A 469 11.71 10.32 -6.85
C LEU A 469 12.59 9.41 -5.99
N PHE A 470 12.02 8.85 -4.93
CA PHE A 470 12.75 8.00 -3.99
C PHE A 470 12.27 6.55 -4.09
N PRO A 471 13.17 5.56 -4.15
CA PRO A 471 12.79 4.15 -4.22
C PRO A 471 11.87 3.68 -3.08
N GLU A 472 11.99 4.31 -1.91
CA GLU A 472 11.16 4.04 -0.73
C GLU A 472 9.67 4.39 -0.96
N CYS A 473 9.35 5.29 -1.90
CA CYS A 473 7.99 5.72 -2.19
C CYS A 473 7.33 4.91 -3.32
N LEU A 474 8.09 4.08 -4.02
CA LEU A 474 7.61 3.32 -5.18
C LEU A 474 6.87 2.05 -4.75
N LYS A 475 5.96 1.59 -5.60
CA LYS A 475 5.25 0.33 -5.40
C LYS A 475 6.19 -0.89 -5.45
N ALA A 476 5.73 -2.01 -4.89
CA ALA A 476 6.53 -3.20 -4.66
C ALA A 476 7.12 -3.82 -5.95
N GLU A 477 6.43 -3.64 -7.07
CA GLU A 477 6.83 -4.11 -8.40
C GLU A 477 8.18 -3.52 -8.85
N PHE A 478 8.55 -2.35 -8.31
CA PHE A 478 9.81 -1.67 -8.60
C PHE A 478 10.94 -2.05 -7.63
N HIS A 479 10.68 -2.85 -6.59
CA HIS A 479 11.68 -3.17 -5.56
C HIS A 479 12.91 -3.91 -6.10
N GLY A 480 12.74 -4.79 -7.09
CA GLY A 480 13.85 -5.50 -7.73
C GLY A 480 14.79 -4.62 -8.54
N VAL A 481 14.37 -3.39 -8.87
CA VAL A 481 15.07 -2.48 -9.80
C VAL A 481 15.38 -1.12 -9.16
N ARG A 482 15.32 -1.04 -7.82
CA ARG A 482 15.60 0.19 -7.06
C ARG A 482 16.96 0.82 -7.38
N ALA A 483 17.99 0.02 -7.68
CA ALA A 483 19.32 0.55 -7.99
C ALA A 483 19.32 1.34 -9.31
N THR A 484 18.64 0.83 -10.34
CA THR A 484 18.46 1.56 -11.60
C THR A 484 17.62 2.82 -11.39
N ILE A 485 16.54 2.76 -10.62
CA ILE A 485 15.66 3.92 -10.39
C ILE A 485 16.37 5.00 -9.56
N GLU A 486 17.14 4.63 -8.53
CA GLU A 486 17.96 5.56 -7.76
C GLU A 486 19.00 6.25 -8.66
N ALA A 487 19.65 5.50 -9.56
CA ALA A 487 20.62 6.05 -10.51
C ALA A 487 19.97 6.98 -11.54
N TYR A 488 18.77 6.65 -12.04
CA TYR A 488 17.97 7.52 -12.88
C TYR A 488 17.60 8.80 -12.14
N SER A 489 17.05 8.68 -10.94
CA SER A 489 16.57 9.81 -10.13
C SER A 489 17.70 10.80 -9.83
N LYS A 490 18.93 10.32 -9.58
CA LYS A 490 20.11 11.20 -9.37
C LYS A 490 20.53 12.00 -10.60
N ARG A 491 20.15 11.58 -11.82
CA ARG A 491 20.59 12.21 -13.09
C ARG A 491 19.49 12.97 -13.80
N ALA A 492 18.25 12.57 -13.62
CA ALA A 492 17.10 13.24 -14.21
C ALA A 492 16.90 14.64 -13.63
N THR A 493 16.23 15.51 -14.38
CA THR A 493 15.91 16.87 -13.97
C THR A 493 14.39 17.01 -13.92
N ILE A 494 13.89 17.70 -12.89
CA ILE A 494 12.47 18.03 -12.79
C ILE A 494 12.14 19.14 -13.79
N ALA A 495 11.15 18.91 -14.65
CA ALA A 495 10.69 19.87 -15.64
C ALA A 495 9.87 21.02 -15.01
N ASP A 496 9.63 22.08 -15.80
CA ASP A 496 8.75 23.21 -15.45
C ASP A 496 9.19 24.03 -14.21
N ALA A 497 10.50 24.16 -13.97
CA ALA A 497 11.03 24.93 -12.84
C ALA A 497 10.50 26.38 -12.76
N GLU A 498 10.30 27.05 -13.91
CA GLU A 498 9.74 28.40 -13.94
C GLU A 498 8.26 28.49 -13.56
N GLN A 499 7.55 27.36 -13.58
CA GLN A 499 6.13 27.28 -13.21
C GLN A 499 5.95 26.73 -11.78
N ALA A 500 7.03 26.48 -11.05
CA ALA A 500 6.98 25.95 -9.70
C ALA A 500 6.25 26.93 -8.77
N SER A 501 5.12 26.50 -8.22
CA SER A 501 4.36 27.31 -7.25
C SER A 501 3.92 26.52 -6.01
N ALA A 502 4.14 25.20 -5.97
CA ALA A 502 3.92 24.36 -4.80
C ALA A 502 5.21 24.10 -3.99
N CYS A 503 5.95 25.18 -3.68
CA CYS A 503 7.14 25.14 -2.84
C CYS A 503 6.91 25.89 -1.53
N GLY A 504 7.62 25.51 -0.46
CA GLY A 504 7.49 26.21 0.82
C GLY A 504 8.12 25.49 1.99
N LEU A 505 7.62 25.77 3.19
CA LEU A 505 8.13 25.20 4.44
C LEU A 505 7.37 23.93 4.80
N ILE A 506 8.06 22.79 4.92
CA ILE A 506 7.47 21.52 5.31
C ILE A 506 7.79 21.19 6.76
N LEU A 507 6.75 20.96 7.57
CA LEU A 507 6.88 20.58 8.98
C LEU A 507 6.55 19.09 9.09
N GLN A 508 7.58 18.26 9.27
CA GLN A 508 7.44 16.80 9.39
C GLN A 508 7.45 16.38 10.85
N LYS A 509 6.53 15.48 11.22
CA LYS A 509 6.51 14.87 12.54
C LYS A 509 7.87 14.22 12.80
N SER A 510 8.55 14.69 13.84
CA SER A 510 9.85 14.17 14.26
C SER A 510 10.03 14.46 15.75
N ASN A 511 10.66 13.54 16.45
CA ASN A 511 10.90 13.65 17.90
C ASN A 511 12.31 14.13 18.22
N ALA A 512 13.12 14.41 17.19
CA ALA A 512 14.51 14.81 17.37
C ALA A 512 14.68 16.31 17.63
N VAL A 513 13.80 17.16 17.08
CA VAL A 513 13.92 18.62 17.16
C VAL A 513 12.54 19.26 17.10
N ALA A 514 12.22 20.12 18.07
CA ALA A 514 11.03 20.96 18.00
C ALA A 514 11.11 21.88 16.78
N TRP A 515 10.01 22.01 16.05
CA TRP A 515 9.91 22.99 15.00
C TRP A 515 10.03 24.40 15.58
N ASN A 516 10.54 25.32 14.78
CA ASN A 516 10.57 26.74 15.11
C ASN A 516 9.84 27.55 14.04
N ALA A 517 8.64 27.10 13.68
CA ALA A 517 7.85 27.70 12.61
C ALA A 517 6.97 28.81 13.16
N HIS A 518 7.29 30.06 12.79
CA HIS A 518 6.49 31.22 13.17
C HIS A 518 5.51 31.57 12.06
N VAL A 519 4.23 31.67 12.41
CA VAL A 519 3.16 32.05 11.49
C VAL A 519 2.34 33.21 12.06
N ARG A 520 1.99 34.17 11.21
CA ARG A 520 1.02 35.22 11.51
C ARG A 520 -0.28 34.89 10.82
N VAL A 521 -1.37 34.92 11.58
CA VAL A 521 -2.70 34.59 11.08
C VAL A 521 -3.58 35.82 11.24
N ALA A 522 -4.10 36.32 10.13
CA ALA A 522 -5.15 37.33 10.12
C ALA A 522 -6.51 36.65 10.19
N MET A 523 -7.34 37.04 11.14
CA MET A 523 -8.71 36.54 11.34
C MET A 523 -9.59 37.66 11.91
N ALA A 524 -10.75 37.91 11.30
CA ALA A 524 -11.76 38.85 11.80
C ALA A 524 -11.20 40.24 12.18
N GLY A 525 -10.28 40.78 11.38
CA GLY A 525 -9.65 42.09 11.61
C GLY A 525 -8.54 42.13 12.68
N SER A 526 -8.21 40.99 13.28
CA SER A 526 -7.06 40.82 14.20
C SER A 526 -5.92 40.07 13.52
N THR A 527 -4.70 40.22 14.00
CA THR A 527 -3.54 39.42 13.57
C THR A 527 -2.87 38.83 14.80
N VAL A 528 -2.74 37.51 14.81
CA VAL A 528 -2.15 36.75 15.92
C VAL A 528 -0.91 36.01 15.43
N GLU A 529 0.18 36.06 16.20
CA GLU A 529 1.38 35.29 15.92
C GLU A 529 1.36 33.96 16.69
N TYR A 530 1.64 32.87 16.00
CA TYR A 530 1.75 31.53 16.55
C TYR A 530 3.14 30.96 16.29
N GLN A 531 3.64 30.18 17.25
CA GLN A 531 4.82 29.33 17.06
C GLN A 531 4.34 27.89 17.03
N ILE A 532 4.43 27.25 15.86
CA ILE A 532 4.13 25.82 15.71
C ILE A 532 5.40 25.03 16.04
N ASP A 533 5.37 24.26 17.14
CA ASP A 533 6.57 23.62 17.72
C ASP A 533 6.64 22.10 17.49
N ARG A 534 5.52 21.42 17.28
CA ARG A 534 5.47 19.97 17.02
C ARG A 534 4.14 19.54 16.42
N TRP A 535 4.02 18.25 16.11
CA TRP A 535 2.85 17.67 15.46
C TRP A 535 1.59 17.72 16.33
N ASP A 536 1.61 17.16 17.55
CA ASP A 536 0.46 17.10 18.48
C ASP A 536 0.81 17.57 19.90
#